data_AF-A0A4Y9QB04-F1
#
_entry.id   AF-A0A4Y9QB04-F1
#
_cell.length_a   1.000
_cell.length_b   1.000
_cell.length_c   1.000
_cell.angle_alpha   90.00
_cell.angle_beta   90.00
_cell.angle_gamma   90.00
#
_symmetry.space_group_name_H-M   'P 1'
#
loop_
_entity.id
_entity.type
_entity.pdbx_description
1 polymer ?
#
loop_
_entity_poly.entity_id
_entity_poly.type
_entity_poly.pdbx_seq_one_letter_code
_entity_poly.pdbx_strand_id
1 'polypeptide(L)'
;MKIVGQFYVNINTLTKIWALIEAVPPPPPINLPNIDGIAVTPNPLPPGVSSTGQNTAVKAIILVAALCLVFVMPKVWLLWAIAGVFLWNMVGSSDSPQRIAEKNKRDKALMTAESAYQALASRLRNEAGPEGFNQRKRQLSDMRHEYQGLPAQEKAELDMLHQTAEQRQKQKFLDRHFIDSASIPGVGPAKKAALRSFGIETAVDVDWHKVRAVKGFGEVLTRAVVDWRKACERKFVFNPSQAVTEADRNAVRARIHTRKKVIEAALAAAPGELQRMRQEANVKIAALQPQLQAAARTCAQARADAALLR
;
A
#
# COMPACT_ATOMS: atom_id res chain seq x y z
N MET A 1 49.60 -11.58 18.43
CA MET A 1 48.76 -11.96 17.27
C MET A 1 47.55 -11.02 17.23
N LYS A 2 47.66 -9.90 16.51
CA LYS A 2 46.60 -8.89 16.36
C LYS A 2 45.85 -9.18 15.06
N ILE A 3 44.64 -9.73 15.16
CA ILE A 3 43.69 -9.76 14.05
C ILE A 3 42.38 -9.19 14.57
N VAL A 4 42.27 -7.86 14.51
CA VAL A 4 40.96 -7.17 14.52
C VAL A 4 41.01 -6.23 13.33
N GLY A 5 40.72 -6.79 12.16
CA GLY A 5 40.64 -6.06 10.91
C GLY A 5 39.52 -5.05 10.96
N GLN A 6 39.90 -3.78 10.82
CA GLN A 6 39.02 -2.65 10.54
C GLN A 6 38.12 -2.96 9.34
N PHE A 7 36.82 -3.09 9.59
CA PHE A 7 35.79 -2.79 8.60
C PHE A 7 35.00 -1.58 9.10
N TYR A 8 35.70 -0.45 9.18
CA TYR A 8 35.05 0.85 9.08
C TYR A 8 34.83 1.07 7.59
N VAL A 9 33.60 0.90 7.10
CA VAL A 9 33.22 1.51 5.81
C VAL A 9 33.43 3.00 6.02
N ASN A 10 34.49 3.52 5.41
CA ASN A 10 34.90 4.91 5.54
C ASN A 10 33.75 5.80 5.02
N ILE A 11 33.48 6.95 5.62
CA ILE A 11 32.39 7.87 5.20
C ILE A 11 32.49 8.17 3.68
N ASN A 12 33.71 8.18 3.16
CA ASN A 12 34.01 8.30 1.73
C ASN A 12 33.46 7.15 0.88
N THR A 13 33.44 5.92 1.38
CA THR A 13 32.90 4.75 0.67
C THR A 13 31.38 4.82 0.58
N LEU A 14 30.70 5.18 1.68
CA LEU A 14 29.25 5.33 1.68
C LEU A 14 28.79 6.47 0.75
N THR A 15 29.54 7.57 0.73
CA THR A 15 29.27 8.70 -0.16
C THR A 15 29.39 8.28 -1.64
N LYS A 16 30.41 7.49 -1.97
CA LYS A 16 30.57 6.91 -3.32
C LYS A 16 29.43 5.96 -3.68
N ILE A 17 29.03 5.07 -2.77
CA ILE A 17 27.89 4.16 -2.97
C ILE A 17 26.61 4.96 -3.21
N TRP A 18 26.37 6.01 -2.42
CA TRP A 18 25.21 6.87 -2.58
C TRP A 18 25.19 7.58 -3.93
N ALA A 19 26.33 8.09 -4.38
CA ALA A 19 26.45 8.68 -5.72
C ALA A 19 26.09 7.66 -6.83
N LEU A 20 26.50 6.38 -6.67
CA LEU A 20 26.10 5.31 -7.60
C LEU A 20 24.59 5.05 -7.57
N ILE A 21 23.94 5.09 -6.40
CA ILE A 21 22.49 4.95 -6.25
C ILE A 21 21.76 6.12 -6.95
N GLU A 22 22.25 7.35 -6.77
CA GLU A 22 21.66 8.54 -7.40
C GLU A 22 21.82 8.53 -8.92
N ALA A 23 22.94 8.02 -9.40
CA ALA A 23 23.25 7.92 -10.82
C ALA A 23 22.38 6.91 -11.59
N VAL A 24 21.69 5.98 -10.91
CA VAL A 24 20.74 5.07 -11.59
C VAL A 24 19.49 5.87 -11.96
N PRO A 25 19.22 6.10 -13.27
CA PRO A 25 18.03 6.82 -13.69
C PRO A 25 16.78 5.95 -13.50
N PRO A 26 15.61 6.56 -13.30
CA PRO A 26 14.36 5.80 -13.24
C PRO A 26 14.07 5.06 -14.56
N PRO A 27 13.20 4.03 -14.52
CA PRO A 27 12.65 3.44 -15.74
C PRO A 27 12.03 4.52 -16.64
N PRO A 28 12.09 4.35 -17.97
CA PRO A 28 11.49 5.30 -18.90
C PRO A 28 9.98 5.44 -18.63
N PRO A 29 9.42 6.65 -18.81
CA PRO A 29 8.00 6.87 -18.59
C PRO A 29 7.18 6.01 -19.57
N ILE A 30 6.07 5.47 -19.07
CA ILE A 30 5.13 4.69 -19.88
C ILE A 30 4.35 5.66 -20.78
N ASN A 31 4.58 5.58 -22.08
CA ASN A 31 3.84 6.35 -23.07
C ASN A 31 2.64 5.54 -23.57
N LEU A 32 1.46 5.86 -23.05
CA LEU A 32 0.20 5.27 -23.51
C LEU A 32 -0.21 5.91 -24.85
N PRO A 33 -0.61 5.12 -25.88
CA PRO A 33 -1.11 5.66 -27.13
C PRO A 33 -2.38 6.50 -26.91
N ASN A 34 -2.43 7.70 -27.48
CA ASN A 34 -3.65 8.51 -27.52
C ASN A 34 -4.60 7.91 -28.58
N ILE A 35 -5.67 7.23 -28.12
CA ILE A 35 -6.63 6.55 -28.99
C ILE A 35 -7.33 7.52 -29.94
N ASP A 36 -7.68 8.72 -29.47
CA ASP A 36 -8.44 9.70 -30.27
C ASP A 36 -7.61 10.33 -31.39
N GLY A 37 -6.27 10.26 -31.29
CA GLY A 37 -5.35 10.74 -32.32
C GLY A 37 -5.03 9.72 -33.41
N ILE A 38 -5.55 8.49 -33.32
CA ILE A 38 -5.24 7.43 -34.30
C ILE A 38 -6.18 7.58 -35.50
N ALA A 39 -5.61 7.94 -36.66
CA ALA A 39 -6.36 7.99 -37.91
C ALA A 39 -6.82 6.58 -38.32
N VAL A 40 -8.14 6.37 -38.34
CA VAL A 40 -8.80 5.13 -38.75
C VAL A 40 -9.97 5.44 -39.68
N THR A 41 -10.22 4.56 -40.64
CA THR A 41 -11.40 4.63 -41.52
C THR A 41 -12.46 3.67 -40.99
N PRO A 42 -13.68 4.13 -40.63
CA PRO A 42 -14.70 3.27 -40.06
C PRO A 42 -15.18 2.23 -41.08
N ASN A 43 -15.50 1.03 -40.60
CA ASN A 43 -16.05 -0.04 -41.41
C ASN A 43 -17.45 0.35 -41.91
N PRO A 44 -17.72 0.20 -43.22
CA PRO A 44 -18.99 0.59 -43.81
C PRO A 44 -20.15 -0.15 -43.17
N LEU A 45 -21.33 0.48 -43.19
CA LEU A 45 -22.55 -0.15 -42.70
C LEU A 45 -22.98 -1.30 -43.63
N PRO A 46 -23.50 -2.42 -43.10
CA PRO A 46 -24.05 -3.48 -43.93
C PRO A 46 -25.18 -2.99 -44.83
N PRO A 47 -25.41 -3.63 -46.00
CA PRO A 47 -26.55 -3.31 -46.86
C PRO A 47 -27.87 -3.39 -46.07
N GLY A 48 -28.68 -2.33 -46.13
CA GLY A 48 -29.97 -2.25 -45.43
C GLY A 48 -29.94 -1.60 -44.04
N VAL A 49 -28.76 -1.20 -43.54
CA VAL A 49 -28.63 -0.41 -42.30
C VAL A 49 -28.30 1.04 -42.66
N SER A 50 -29.26 1.96 -42.47
CA SER A 50 -29.03 3.40 -42.70
C SER A 50 -28.40 4.08 -41.48
N SER A 51 -27.54 5.07 -41.73
CA SER A 51 -26.96 5.93 -40.68
C SER A 51 -28.03 6.77 -39.98
N THR A 52 -29.01 7.24 -40.76
CA THR A 52 -30.14 8.03 -40.29
C THR A 52 -31.32 7.11 -40.00
N GLY A 53 -31.93 7.25 -38.82
CA GLY A 53 -33.17 6.52 -38.49
C GLY A 53 -34.26 6.88 -39.50
N GLN A 54 -34.78 5.88 -40.21
CA GLN A 54 -35.84 5.99 -41.23
C GLN A 54 -37.13 6.70 -40.76
N ASN A 55 -37.21 7.05 -39.46
CA ASN A 55 -38.37 7.66 -38.85
C ASN A 55 -38.42 9.18 -39.05
N THR A 56 -37.36 9.86 -39.53
CA THR A 56 -37.43 11.31 -39.84
C THR A 56 -38.38 11.60 -41.00
N ALA A 57 -38.40 10.80 -42.05
CA ALA A 57 -39.31 10.98 -43.18
C ALA A 57 -40.77 10.74 -42.78
N VAL A 58 -41.05 9.66 -42.04
CA VAL A 58 -42.40 9.34 -41.53
C VAL A 58 -42.89 10.41 -40.55
N LYS A 59 -42.01 10.88 -39.67
CA LYS A 59 -42.30 12.00 -38.76
C LYS A 59 -42.61 13.29 -39.52
N ALA A 60 -41.83 13.63 -40.54
CA ALA A 60 -42.11 14.79 -41.39
C ALA A 60 -43.47 14.67 -42.09
N ILE A 61 -43.84 13.49 -42.58
CA ILE A 61 -45.16 13.24 -43.19
C ILE A 61 -46.29 13.42 -42.16
N ILE A 62 -46.14 12.90 -40.94
CA ILE A 62 -47.12 13.09 -39.86
C ILE A 62 -47.30 14.57 -39.52
N LEU A 63 -46.19 15.32 -39.46
CA LEU A 63 -46.22 16.77 -39.20
C LEU A 63 -46.96 17.52 -40.32
N VAL A 64 -46.65 17.22 -41.59
CA VAL A 64 -47.29 17.85 -42.75
C VAL A 64 -48.77 17.49 -42.83
N ALA A 65 -49.12 16.22 -42.61
CA ALA A 65 -50.51 15.77 -42.63
C ALA A 65 -51.35 16.43 -41.53
N ALA A 66 -50.81 16.51 -40.30
CA ALA A 66 -51.47 17.21 -39.19
C ALA A 66 -51.69 18.70 -39.51
N LEU A 67 -50.70 19.35 -40.13
CA LEU A 67 -50.76 20.78 -40.47
C LEU A 67 -51.77 21.07 -41.59
N CYS A 68 -51.85 20.20 -42.61
CA CYS A 68 -52.89 20.28 -43.65
C CYS A 68 -54.30 20.10 -43.10
N LEU A 69 -54.51 19.15 -42.18
CA LEU A 69 -55.83 18.87 -41.60
C LEU A 69 -56.35 20.01 -40.72
N VAL A 70 -55.46 20.73 -40.03
CA VAL A 70 -55.81 21.96 -39.30
C VAL A 70 -56.31 23.06 -40.23
N PHE A 71 -55.77 23.16 -41.45
CA PHE A 71 -56.16 24.17 -42.43
C PHE A 71 -57.52 23.87 -43.09
N VAL A 72 -57.82 22.58 -43.36
CA VAL A 72 -59.09 22.15 -43.98
C VAL A 72 -60.26 22.20 -42.99
N MET A 73 -60.02 21.89 -41.72
CA MET A 73 -61.06 21.88 -40.67
C MET A 73 -60.62 22.64 -39.40
N PRO A 74 -60.67 23.98 -39.41
CA PRO A 74 -60.12 24.80 -38.32
C PRO A 74 -60.88 24.66 -36.99
N LYS A 75 -62.17 24.28 -37.02
CA LYS A 75 -62.99 24.16 -35.80
C LYS A 75 -62.65 22.94 -34.93
N VAL A 76 -61.95 21.94 -35.46
CA VAL A 76 -61.56 20.70 -34.76
C VAL A 76 -60.05 20.57 -34.59
N TRP A 77 -59.31 21.68 -34.65
CA TRP A 77 -57.84 21.70 -34.62
C TRP A 77 -57.23 20.98 -33.41
N LEU A 78 -57.87 21.02 -32.24
CA LEU A 78 -57.41 20.34 -31.02
C LEU A 78 -57.34 18.81 -31.20
N LEU A 79 -58.30 18.20 -31.91
CA LEU A 79 -58.31 16.76 -32.15
C LEU A 79 -57.16 16.35 -33.09
N TRP A 80 -56.88 17.16 -34.10
CA TRP A 80 -55.76 16.91 -35.02
C TRP A 80 -54.40 17.13 -34.36
N ALA A 81 -54.29 18.11 -33.46
CA ALA A 81 -53.08 18.32 -32.66
C ALA A 81 -52.81 17.13 -31.73
N ILE A 82 -53.84 16.63 -31.02
CA ILE A 82 -53.72 15.45 -30.15
C ILE A 82 -53.38 14.19 -30.98
N ALA A 83 -54.06 13.97 -32.11
CA ALA A 83 -53.78 12.86 -33.00
C ALA A 83 -52.36 12.92 -33.59
N GLY A 84 -51.89 14.11 -33.97
CA GLY A 84 -50.52 14.33 -34.46
C GLY A 84 -49.47 14.04 -33.40
N VAL A 85 -49.65 14.51 -32.16
CA VAL A 85 -48.76 14.21 -31.03
C VAL A 85 -48.78 12.72 -30.69
N PHE A 86 -49.96 12.09 -30.71
CA PHE A 86 -50.11 10.66 -30.46
C PHE A 86 -49.41 9.82 -31.52
N LEU A 87 -49.62 10.12 -32.82
CA LEU A 87 -48.93 9.46 -33.94
C LEU A 87 -47.43 9.73 -33.92
N TRP A 88 -46.99 10.93 -33.54
CA TRP A 88 -45.57 11.27 -33.40
C TRP A 88 -44.88 10.46 -32.30
N ASN A 89 -45.56 10.24 -31.17
CA ASN A 89 -45.06 9.39 -30.08
C ASN A 89 -45.17 7.89 -30.40
N MET A 90 -46.18 7.47 -31.17
CA MET A 90 -46.37 6.08 -31.60
C MET A 90 -45.38 5.66 -32.68
N VAL A 91 -44.99 6.59 -33.58
CA VAL A 91 -43.78 6.49 -34.39
C VAL A 91 -42.58 6.83 -33.50
N GLY A 92 -42.38 6.01 -32.47
CA GLY A 92 -41.19 6.06 -31.64
C GLY A 92 -39.92 5.91 -32.50
N SER A 93 -38.75 6.13 -31.91
CA SER A 93 -37.45 5.83 -32.55
C SER A 93 -37.21 4.33 -32.69
N SER A 94 -38.19 3.59 -33.24
CA SER A 94 -38.08 2.20 -33.62
C SER A 94 -37.08 2.11 -34.76
N ASP A 95 -35.82 2.06 -34.38
CA ASP A 95 -34.75 1.62 -35.25
C ASP A 95 -35.11 0.25 -35.81
N SER A 96 -34.78 0.00 -37.08
CA SER A 96 -34.99 -1.33 -37.65
C SER A 96 -34.29 -2.39 -36.79
N PRO A 97 -34.86 -3.60 -36.63
CA PRO A 97 -34.22 -4.67 -35.88
C PRO A 97 -32.78 -4.94 -36.34
N GLN A 98 -32.48 -4.73 -37.63
CA GLN A 98 -31.11 -4.83 -38.18
C GLN A 98 -30.19 -3.71 -37.66
N ARG A 99 -30.68 -2.45 -37.57
CA ARG A 99 -29.90 -1.33 -37.00
C ARG A 99 -29.62 -1.55 -35.52
N ILE A 100 -30.61 -2.01 -34.75
CA ILE A 100 -30.43 -2.31 -33.31
C ILE A 100 -29.41 -3.44 -33.13
N ALA A 101 -29.52 -4.52 -33.92
CA ALA A 101 -28.57 -5.62 -33.87
C ALA A 101 -27.13 -5.18 -34.23
N GLU A 102 -26.97 -4.37 -35.28
CA GLU A 102 -25.67 -3.85 -35.70
C GLU A 102 -25.10 -2.86 -34.68
N LYS A 103 -25.93 -1.97 -34.12
CA LYS A 103 -25.53 -1.07 -33.04
C LYS A 103 -25.03 -1.85 -31.82
N ASN A 104 -25.82 -2.81 -31.34
CA ASN A 104 -25.42 -3.67 -30.23
C ASN A 104 -24.13 -4.45 -30.51
N LYS A 105 -23.92 -4.91 -31.76
CA LYS A 105 -22.68 -5.58 -32.18
C LYS A 105 -21.48 -4.63 -32.11
N ARG A 106 -21.59 -3.41 -32.64
CA ARG A 106 -20.52 -2.40 -32.61
C ARG A 106 -20.24 -1.89 -31.20
N ASP A 107 -21.27 -1.70 -30.39
CA ASP A 107 -21.12 -1.32 -28.98
C ASP A 107 -20.42 -2.42 -28.17
N LYS A 108 -20.78 -3.70 -28.37
CA LYS A 108 -20.06 -4.83 -27.75
C LYS A 108 -18.60 -4.90 -28.20
N ALA A 109 -18.32 -4.67 -29.48
CA ALA A 109 -16.96 -4.65 -30.00
C ALA A 109 -16.15 -3.50 -29.38
N LEU A 110 -16.75 -2.31 -29.23
CA LEU A 110 -16.13 -1.17 -28.57
C LEU A 110 -15.81 -1.47 -27.10
N MET A 111 -16.77 -1.99 -26.33
CA MET A 111 -16.54 -2.37 -24.92
C MET A 111 -15.42 -3.41 -24.77
N THR A 112 -15.39 -4.40 -25.67
CA THR A 112 -14.35 -5.44 -25.68
C THR A 112 -12.97 -4.85 -26.00
N ALA A 113 -12.89 -3.95 -26.99
CA ALA A 113 -11.64 -3.31 -27.36
C ALA A 113 -11.13 -2.34 -26.28
N GLU A 114 -12.03 -1.57 -25.65
CA GLU A 114 -11.70 -0.65 -24.55
C GLU A 114 -11.19 -1.41 -23.33
N SER A 115 -11.89 -2.47 -22.91
CA SER A 115 -11.45 -3.31 -21.79
C SER A 115 -10.11 -4.00 -22.05
N ALA A 116 -9.87 -4.53 -23.26
CA ALA A 116 -8.60 -5.13 -23.63
C ALA A 116 -7.44 -4.11 -23.59
N TYR A 117 -7.64 -2.90 -24.11
CA TYR A 117 -6.67 -1.82 -24.03
C TYR A 117 -6.39 -1.41 -22.57
N GLN A 118 -7.43 -1.22 -21.77
CA GLN A 118 -7.29 -0.85 -20.35
C GLN A 118 -6.57 -1.94 -19.53
N ALA A 119 -6.85 -3.22 -19.80
CA ALA A 119 -6.17 -4.34 -19.16
C ALA A 119 -4.66 -4.34 -19.49
N LEU A 120 -4.28 -4.11 -20.75
CA LEU A 120 -2.87 -4.00 -21.13
C LEU A 120 -2.20 -2.75 -20.54
N ALA A 121 -2.88 -1.60 -20.55
CA ALA A 121 -2.35 -0.35 -20.01
C ALA A 121 -2.11 -0.44 -18.50
N SER A 122 -3.06 -1.03 -17.75
CA SER A 122 -2.93 -1.26 -16.31
C SER A 122 -1.84 -2.28 -15.98
N ARG A 123 -1.76 -3.39 -16.75
CA ARG A 123 -0.67 -4.37 -16.62
C ARG A 123 0.70 -3.72 -16.81
N LEU A 124 0.85 -2.92 -17.87
CA LEU A 124 2.10 -2.21 -18.16
C LEU A 124 2.47 -1.24 -17.02
N ARG A 125 1.50 -0.49 -16.51
CA ARG A 125 1.69 0.42 -15.36
C ARG A 125 2.11 -0.33 -14.10
N ASN A 126 1.45 -1.43 -13.78
CA ASN A 126 1.74 -2.18 -12.56
C ASN A 126 3.09 -2.90 -12.63
N GLU A 127 3.44 -3.45 -13.80
CA GLU A 127 4.64 -4.29 -13.92
C GLU A 127 5.92 -3.55 -14.30
N ALA A 128 5.80 -2.38 -14.95
CA ALA A 128 6.93 -1.60 -15.45
C ALA A 128 6.85 -0.11 -15.08
N GLY A 129 5.91 0.27 -14.23
CA GLY A 129 5.77 1.64 -13.75
C GLY A 129 6.93 2.10 -12.86
N PRO A 130 7.16 3.41 -12.77
CA PRO A 130 8.24 3.98 -11.97
C PRO A 130 7.98 3.89 -10.46
N GLU A 131 6.76 3.54 -10.03
CA GLU A 131 6.33 3.59 -8.63
C GLU A 131 7.18 2.68 -7.74
N GLY A 132 7.41 1.43 -8.16
CA GLY A 132 8.23 0.48 -7.40
C GLY A 132 9.69 0.93 -7.27
N PHE A 133 10.27 1.44 -8.37
CA PHE A 133 11.62 2.01 -8.37
C PHE A 133 11.72 3.22 -7.44
N ASN A 134 10.77 4.15 -7.52
CA ASN A 134 10.75 5.36 -6.70
C ASN A 134 10.50 5.05 -5.22
N GLN A 135 9.66 4.07 -4.92
CA GLN A 135 9.48 3.58 -3.55
C GLN A 135 10.77 2.99 -3.00
N ARG A 136 11.48 2.17 -3.78
CA ARG A 136 12.76 1.59 -3.37
C ARG A 136 13.81 2.69 -3.13
N LYS A 137 13.90 3.68 -4.02
CA LYS A 137 14.80 4.84 -3.86
C LYS A 137 14.50 5.64 -2.59
N ARG A 138 13.23 5.84 -2.25
CA ARG A 138 12.82 6.48 -0.98
C ARG A 138 13.27 5.66 0.24
N GLN A 139 13.03 4.35 0.26
CA GLN A 139 13.49 3.48 1.36
C GLN A 139 15.01 3.53 1.55
N LEU A 140 15.78 3.60 0.46
CA LEU A 140 17.24 3.74 0.53
C LEU A 140 17.66 5.11 1.10
N SER A 141 16.91 6.17 0.79
CA SER A 141 17.10 7.49 1.39
C SER A 141 16.83 7.47 2.90
N ASP A 142 15.76 6.81 3.32
CA ASP A 142 15.42 6.67 4.75
C ASP A 142 16.50 5.89 5.50
N MET A 143 17.00 4.80 4.91
CA MET A 143 18.12 4.02 5.45
C MET A 143 19.39 4.86 5.56
N ARG A 144 19.68 5.72 4.57
CA ARG A 144 20.83 6.64 4.64
C ARG A 144 20.67 7.64 5.77
N HIS A 145 19.48 8.24 5.93
CA HIS A 145 19.21 9.17 7.01
C HIS A 145 19.36 8.49 8.37
N GLU A 146 18.82 7.28 8.52
CA GLU A 146 19.00 6.47 9.72
C GLU A 146 20.48 6.22 10.02
N TYR A 147 21.26 5.80 9.02
CA TYR A 147 22.71 5.59 9.16
C TYR A 147 23.43 6.84 9.69
N GLN A 148 23.09 8.02 9.18
CA GLN A 148 23.66 9.29 9.61
C GLN A 148 23.28 9.64 11.06
N GLY A 149 22.11 9.20 11.52
CA GLY A 149 21.63 9.37 12.89
C GLY A 149 22.20 8.37 13.91
N LEU A 150 22.70 7.21 13.47
CA LEU A 150 23.20 6.15 14.37
C LEU A 150 24.26 6.61 15.38
N PRO A 151 25.24 7.48 15.05
CA PRO A 151 26.22 7.96 16.03
C PRO A 151 25.59 8.83 17.13
N ALA A 152 24.62 9.68 16.77
CA ALA A 152 23.89 10.49 17.73
C ALA A 152 23.00 9.62 18.62
N GLN A 153 22.37 8.60 18.04
CA GLN A 153 21.61 7.60 18.78
C GLN A 153 22.50 6.80 19.74
N GLU A 154 23.68 6.35 19.30
CA GLU A 154 24.64 5.66 20.17
C GLU A 154 25.02 6.50 21.37
N LYS A 155 25.35 7.78 21.15
CA LYS A 155 25.64 8.72 22.23
C LYS A 155 24.47 8.86 23.19
N ALA A 156 23.26 9.11 22.66
CA ALA A 156 22.07 9.26 23.48
C ALA A 156 21.77 7.99 24.31
N GLU A 157 21.91 6.80 23.73
CA GLU A 157 21.71 5.54 24.43
C GLU A 157 22.76 5.29 25.52
N LEU A 158 24.02 5.65 25.27
CA LEU A 158 25.08 5.59 26.28
C LEU A 158 24.82 6.56 27.44
N ASP A 159 24.33 7.77 27.15
CA ASP A 159 23.95 8.75 28.17
C ASP A 159 22.73 8.26 28.99
N MET A 160 21.77 7.62 28.32
CA MET A 160 20.61 6.98 28.98
C MET A 160 20.98 5.83 29.91
N LEU A 161 22.11 5.14 29.69
CA LEU A 161 22.61 4.14 30.64
C LEU A 161 22.87 4.77 32.01
N HIS A 162 23.40 5.99 32.06
CA HIS A 162 23.63 6.69 33.31
C HIS A 162 22.31 7.11 33.97
N GLN A 163 21.36 7.64 33.20
CA GLN A 163 20.06 8.08 33.71
C GLN A 163 19.21 6.92 34.27
N THR A 164 19.30 5.75 33.66
CA THR A 164 18.54 4.56 34.06
C THR A 164 19.31 3.60 34.96
N ALA A 165 20.54 3.96 35.37
CA ALA A 165 21.46 3.09 36.09
C ALA A 165 20.87 2.56 37.41
N GLU A 166 20.27 3.45 38.20
CA GLU A 166 19.66 3.08 39.48
C GLU A 166 18.51 2.09 39.29
N GLN A 167 17.61 2.37 38.35
CA GLN A 167 16.49 1.49 38.05
C GLN A 167 16.96 0.11 37.57
N ARG A 168 17.97 0.05 36.69
CA ARG A 168 18.55 -1.21 36.20
C ARG A 168 19.21 -2.01 37.32
N GLN A 169 19.96 -1.35 38.21
CA GLN A 169 20.54 -2.00 39.38
C GLN A 169 19.46 -2.52 40.32
N LYS A 170 18.41 -1.72 40.57
CA LYS A 170 17.26 -2.12 41.40
C LYS A 170 16.55 -3.34 40.82
N GLN A 171 16.30 -3.36 39.51
CA GLN A 171 15.72 -4.53 38.83
C GLN A 171 16.60 -5.78 38.99
N LYS A 172 17.92 -5.68 38.71
CA LYS A 172 18.85 -6.80 38.91
C LYS A 172 18.92 -7.27 40.36
N PHE A 173 18.77 -6.36 41.33
CA PHE A 173 18.72 -6.70 42.75
C PHE A 173 17.43 -7.47 43.09
N LEU A 174 16.27 -7.01 42.61
CA LEU A 174 14.98 -7.68 42.84
C LEU A 174 14.90 -9.04 42.14
N ASP A 175 15.50 -9.17 40.96
CA ASP A 175 15.59 -10.41 40.19
C ASP A 175 16.33 -11.52 40.96
N ARG A 176 17.28 -11.16 41.83
CA ARG A 176 17.98 -12.12 42.70
C ARG A 176 17.16 -12.58 43.90
N HIS A 177 16.00 -11.97 44.17
CA HIS A 177 15.15 -12.31 45.31
C HIS A 177 14.02 -13.23 44.87
N PHE A 178 14.26 -14.53 44.97
CA PHE A 178 13.30 -15.56 44.59
C PHE A 178 12.15 -15.69 45.59
N ILE A 179 10.95 -15.96 45.08
CA ILE A 179 9.75 -16.15 45.89
C ILE A 179 9.80 -17.46 46.68
N ASP A 180 10.54 -18.45 46.20
CA ASP A 180 10.68 -19.74 46.85
C ASP A 180 11.37 -19.63 48.21
N SER A 181 12.43 -18.82 48.31
CA SER A 181 13.15 -18.56 49.56
C SER A 181 12.52 -17.47 50.44
N ALA A 182 11.48 -16.79 49.95
CA ALA A 182 10.84 -15.69 50.66
C ALA A 182 9.96 -16.16 51.83
N SER A 183 10.06 -15.50 52.98
CA SER A 183 9.07 -15.65 54.07
C SER A 183 7.96 -14.63 53.87
N ILE A 184 6.79 -15.10 53.40
CA ILE A 184 5.63 -14.24 53.11
C ILE A 184 4.42 -14.78 53.90
N PRO A 185 3.81 -13.97 54.79
CA PRO A 185 2.68 -14.40 55.60
C PRO A 185 1.53 -14.98 54.76
N GLY A 186 1.06 -16.17 55.12
CA GLY A 186 -0.05 -16.83 54.43
C GLY A 186 0.28 -17.42 53.05
N VAL A 187 1.52 -17.33 52.57
CA VAL A 187 1.97 -17.84 51.26
C VAL A 187 2.95 -19.00 51.46
N GLY A 188 2.39 -20.20 51.66
CA GLY A 188 3.14 -21.45 51.79
C GLY A 188 3.55 -22.09 50.45
N PRO A 189 4.18 -23.28 50.47
CA PRO A 189 4.78 -23.92 49.28
C PRO A 189 3.83 -24.07 48.09
N ALA A 190 2.58 -24.50 48.30
CA ALA A 190 1.60 -24.66 47.23
C ALA A 190 1.25 -23.33 46.54
N LYS A 191 1.15 -22.24 47.31
CA LYS A 191 0.86 -20.91 46.78
C LYS A 191 2.05 -20.31 46.04
N LYS A 192 3.28 -20.57 46.51
CA LYS A 192 4.52 -20.19 45.79
C LYS A 192 4.64 -20.93 44.45
N ALA A 193 4.35 -22.23 44.44
CA ALA A 193 4.32 -23.01 43.20
C ALA A 193 3.30 -22.44 42.19
N ALA A 194 2.11 -22.04 42.65
CA ALA A 194 1.11 -21.40 41.80
C ALA A 194 1.59 -20.07 41.20
N LEU A 195 2.31 -19.24 41.97
CA LEU A 195 2.91 -17.99 41.48
C LEU A 195 3.97 -18.27 40.40
N ARG A 196 4.84 -19.26 40.61
CA ARG A 196 5.86 -19.66 39.62
C ARG A 196 5.25 -20.16 38.32
N SER A 197 4.21 -21.00 38.40
CA SER A 197 3.49 -21.45 37.20
C SER A 197 2.84 -20.31 36.42
N PHE A 198 2.68 -19.13 37.04
CA PHE A 198 2.19 -17.90 36.41
C PHE A 198 3.31 -16.94 36.00
N GLY A 199 4.57 -17.37 36.05
CA GLY A 199 5.75 -16.58 35.69
C GLY A 199 6.16 -15.54 36.74
N ILE A 200 5.74 -15.70 38.00
CA ILE A 200 6.14 -14.84 39.12
C ILE A 200 7.15 -15.61 39.97
N GLU A 201 8.43 -15.48 39.61
CA GLU A 201 9.52 -16.26 40.23
C GLU A 201 10.34 -15.43 41.21
N THR A 202 10.48 -14.13 40.93
CA THR A 202 11.34 -13.21 41.67
C THR A 202 10.57 -11.97 42.12
N ALA A 203 11.22 -11.13 42.93
CA ALA A 203 10.64 -9.86 43.33
C ALA A 203 10.48 -8.87 42.16
N VAL A 204 11.19 -9.05 41.03
CA VAL A 204 11.02 -8.16 39.85
C VAL A 204 9.71 -8.47 39.09
N ASP A 205 9.24 -9.72 39.16
CA ASP A 205 8.04 -10.18 38.45
C ASP A 205 6.73 -9.82 39.16
N VAL A 206 6.82 -9.47 40.45
CA VAL A 206 5.66 -9.15 41.30
C VAL A 206 5.01 -7.85 40.85
N ASP A 207 3.83 -7.98 40.25
CA ASP A 207 2.90 -6.91 39.97
C ASP A 207 1.54 -7.22 40.60
N TRP A 208 0.82 -6.17 41.05
CA TRP A 208 -0.47 -6.34 41.72
C TRP A 208 -1.48 -7.12 40.87
N HIS A 209 -1.61 -6.77 39.59
CA HIS A 209 -2.59 -7.39 38.70
C HIS A 209 -2.17 -8.83 38.37
N LYS A 210 -0.88 -9.06 38.12
CA LYS A 210 -0.34 -10.41 37.88
C LYS A 210 -0.59 -11.34 39.07
N VAL A 211 -0.31 -10.88 40.29
CA VAL A 211 -0.51 -11.69 41.50
C VAL A 211 -2.00 -11.95 41.76
N ARG A 212 -2.87 -10.93 41.61
CA ARG A 212 -4.32 -11.06 41.82
C ARG A 212 -5.00 -11.99 40.79
N ALA A 213 -4.41 -12.13 39.61
CA ALA A 213 -4.90 -13.06 38.59
C ALA A 213 -4.64 -14.53 38.94
N VAL A 214 -3.74 -14.83 39.89
CA VAL A 214 -3.44 -16.21 40.28
C VAL A 214 -4.55 -16.77 41.16
N LYS A 215 -5.08 -17.94 40.78
CA LYS A 215 -6.13 -18.63 41.52
C LYS A 215 -5.71 -18.84 42.98
N GLY A 216 -6.56 -18.42 43.92
CA GLY A 216 -6.31 -18.51 45.36
C GLY A 216 -5.57 -17.32 45.96
N PHE A 217 -5.26 -16.28 45.17
CA PHE A 217 -4.73 -14.99 45.65
C PHE A 217 -5.81 -13.91 45.67
N GLY A 218 -6.46 -13.76 46.83
CA GLY A 218 -7.32 -12.62 47.12
C GLY A 218 -6.52 -11.41 47.59
N GLU A 219 -7.21 -10.29 47.85
CA GLU A 219 -6.59 -8.99 48.18
C GLU A 219 -5.54 -9.04 49.30
N VAL A 220 -5.80 -9.79 50.36
CA VAL A 220 -4.87 -9.95 51.50
C VAL A 220 -3.55 -10.60 51.07
N LEU A 221 -3.61 -11.69 50.30
CA LEU A 221 -2.42 -12.41 49.86
C LEU A 221 -1.68 -11.65 48.77
N THR A 222 -2.40 -10.99 47.86
CA THR A 222 -1.81 -10.08 46.87
C THR A 222 -1.02 -8.97 47.56
N ARG A 223 -1.62 -8.33 48.58
CA ARG A 223 -0.95 -7.30 49.36
C ARG A 223 0.30 -7.84 50.08
N ALA A 224 0.23 -9.02 50.68
CA ALA A 224 1.39 -9.64 51.33
C ALA A 224 2.58 -9.87 50.36
N VAL A 225 2.31 -10.33 49.13
CA VAL A 225 3.35 -10.52 48.10
C VAL A 225 3.92 -9.19 47.61
N VAL A 226 3.07 -8.19 47.40
CA VAL A 226 3.50 -6.84 46.99
C VAL A 226 4.31 -6.15 48.10
N ASP A 227 3.90 -6.30 49.37
CA ASP A 227 4.62 -5.74 50.51
C ASP A 227 5.97 -6.44 50.73
N TRP A 228 6.07 -7.74 50.43
CA TRP A 228 7.34 -8.45 50.36
C TRP A 228 8.27 -7.86 49.28
N ARG A 229 7.77 -7.65 48.06
CA ARG A 229 8.54 -6.95 47.00
C ARG A 229 9.02 -5.59 47.50
N LYS A 230 8.13 -4.77 48.10
CA LYS A 230 8.50 -3.47 48.67
C LYS A 230 9.55 -3.57 49.77
N ALA A 231 9.52 -4.65 50.57
CA ALA A 231 10.54 -4.91 51.57
C ALA A 231 11.90 -5.24 50.95
N CYS A 232 11.94 -6.00 49.86
CA CYS A 232 13.14 -6.16 49.06
C CYS A 232 13.62 -4.82 48.50
N GLU A 233 12.72 -4.01 47.91
CA GLU A 233 13.08 -2.69 47.39
C GLU A 233 13.71 -1.76 48.44
N ARG A 234 13.23 -1.78 49.69
CA ARG A 234 13.82 -0.99 50.78
C ARG A 234 15.25 -1.41 51.16
N LYS A 235 15.64 -2.65 50.86
CA LYS A 235 17.01 -3.15 51.10
C LYS A 235 17.98 -2.81 49.97
N PHE A 236 17.47 -2.31 48.84
CA PHE A 236 18.31 -1.92 47.73
C PHE A 236 19.11 -0.66 48.08
N VAL A 237 20.42 -0.72 47.86
CA VAL A 237 21.32 0.44 47.95
C VAL A 237 21.99 0.60 46.60
N PHE A 238 21.82 1.77 45.99
CA PHE A 238 22.45 2.09 44.71
C PHE A 238 23.97 2.16 44.86
N ASN A 239 24.69 1.52 43.94
CA ASN A 239 26.15 1.59 43.89
C ASN A 239 26.61 2.38 42.64
N PRO A 240 27.04 3.65 42.78
CA PRO A 240 27.49 4.48 41.67
C PRO A 240 28.67 3.89 40.89
N SER A 241 29.57 3.15 41.55
CA SER A 241 30.76 2.56 40.90
C SER A 241 30.43 1.43 39.93
N GLN A 242 29.24 0.83 40.04
CA GLN A 242 28.72 -0.21 39.14
C GLN A 242 27.53 0.28 38.31
N ALA A 243 27.29 1.59 38.24
CA ALA A 243 26.12 2.19 37.57
C ALA A 243 26.03 1.84 36.08
N VAL A 244 27.18 1.80 35.39
CA VAL A 244 27.28 1.44 33.98
C VAL A 244 28.48 0.53 33.81
N THR A 245 28.22 -0.74 33.51
CA THR A 245 29.29 -1.71 33.26
C THR A 245 29.82 -1.61 31.82
N GLU A 246 31.03 -2.08 31.58
CA GLU A 246 31.56 -2.16 30.20
C GLU A 246 30.72 -3.11 29.33
N ALA A 247 30.10 -4.13 29.94
CA ALA A 247 29.14 -5.00 29.26
C ALA A 247 27.91 -4.22 28.77
N ASP A 248 27.36 -3.29 29.57
CA ASP A 248 26.21 -2.46 29.16
C ASP A 248 26.60 -1.53 27.99
N ARG A 249 27.78 -0.91 28.05
CA ARG A 249 28.29 -0.06 26.96
C ARG A 249 28.51 -0.87 25.69
N ASN A 250 29.11 -2.05 25.82
CA ASN A 250 29.35 -2.94 24.69
C ASN A 250 28.06 -3.49 24.07
N ALA A 251 27.02 -3.72 24.87
CA ALA A 251 25.71 -4.11 24.34
C ALA A 251 25.10 -3.02 23.45
N VAL A 252 25.17 -1.74 23.89
CA VAL A 252 24.73 -0.59 23.07
C VAL A 252 25.55 -0.50 21.78
N ARG A 253 26.89 -0.47 21.89
CA ARG A 253 27.80 -0.42 20.74
C ARG A 253 27.55 -1.58 19.76
N ALA A 254 27.35 -2.78 20.26
CA ALA A 254 27.10 -3.98 19.44
C ALA A 254 25.77 -3.90 18.69
N ARG A 255 24.71 -3.37 19.33
CA ARG A 255 23.42 -3.15 18.69
C ARG A 255 23.53 -2.12 17.57
N ILE A 256 24.16 -0.97 17.85
CA ILE A 256 24.38 0.09 16.86
C ILE A 256 25.22 -0.43 15.70
N HIS A 257 26.32 -1.14 15.98
CA HIS A 257 27.19 -1.72 14.95
C HIS A 257 26.48 -2.76 14.09
N THR A 258 25.64 -3.60 14.69
CA THR A 258 24.80 -4.54 13.95
C THR A 258 23.86 -3.80 13.00
N ARG A 259 23.18 -2.76 13.48
CA ARG A 259 22.27 -1.97 12.65
C ARG A 259 23.00 -1.26 11.51
N LYS A 260 24.17 -0.69 11.82
CA LYS A 260 25.06 -0.05 10.85
C LYS A 260 25.43 -1.01 9.72
N LYS A 261 25.86 -2.23 10.05
CA LYS A 261 26.21 -3.26 9.06
C LYS A 261 25.03 -3.66 8.17
N VAL A 262 23.84 -3.79 8.74
CA VAL A 262 22.62 -4.11 7.97
C VAL A 262 22.35 -3.02 6.93
N ILE A 263 22.44 -1.75 7.33
CA ILE A 263 22.23 -0.63 6.41
C ILE A 263 23.34 -0.55 5.36
N GLU A 264 24.61 -0.73 5.74
CA GLU A 264 25.75 -0.72 4.81
C GLU A 264 25.61 -1.80 3.74
N ALA A 265 25.22 -3.02 4.13
CA ALA A 265 25.00 -4.12 3.20
C ALA A 265 23.84 -3.80 2.24
N ALA A 266 22.73 -3.25 2.75
CA ALA A 266 21.59 -2.86 1.93
C ALA A 266 21.95 -1.77 0.91
N LEU A 267 22.68 -0.73 1.35
CA LEU A 267 23.14 0.35 0.47
C LEU A 267 24.17 -0.14 -0.55
N ALA A 268 25.07 -1.05 -0.18
CA ALA A 268 26.05 -1.62 -1.10
C ALA A 268 25.39 -2.45 -2.22
N ALA A 269 24.30 -3.18 -1.92
CA ALA A 269 23.56 -3.96 -2.90
C ALA A 269 22.61 -3.12 -3.79
N ALA A 270 22.21 -1.94 -3.31
CA ALA A 270 21.18 -1.12 -3.93
C ALA A 270 21.43 -0.71 -5.39
N PRO A 271 22.64 -0.29 -5.83
CA PRO A 271 22.87 0.06 -7.23
C PRO A 271 22.53 -1.08 -8.20
N GLY A 272 22.96 -2.31 -7.87
CA GLY A 272 22.67 -3.50 -8.68
C GLY A 272 21.19 -3.86 -8.68
N GLU A 273 20.52 -3.72 -7.53
CA GLU A 273 19.07 -3.94 -7.41
C GLU A 273 18.28 -2.95 -8.27
N LEU A 274 18.58 -1.65 -8.17
CA LEU A 274 17.91 -0.60 -8.94
C LEU A 274 18.17 -0.74 -10.44
N GLN A 275 19.40 -1.12 -10.83
CA GLN A 275 19.72 -1.41 -12.22
C GLN A 275 18.91 -2.61 -12.75
N ARG A 276 18.77 -3.67 -11.94
CA ARG A 276 17.97 -4.85 -12.31
C ARG A 276 16.49 -4.49 -12.47
N MET A 277 15.91 -3.74 -11.52
CA MET A 277 14.53 -3.24 -11.61
C MET A 277 14.30 -2.43 -12.89
N ARG A 278 15.25 -1.56 -13.25
CA ARG A 278 15.19 -0.78 -14.50
C ARG A 278 15.24 -1.68 -15.73
N GLN A 279 16.14 -2.66 -15.75
CA GLN A 279 16.25 -3.61 -16.86
C GLN A 279 14.98 -4.45 -17.02
N GLU A 280 14.43 -4.98 -15.93
CA GLU A 280 13.17 -5.72 -15.93
C GLU A 280 12.01 -4.86 -16.45
N ALA A 281 11.90 -3.61 -16.00
CA ALA A 281 10.89 -2.67 -16.50
C ALA A 281 11.04 -2.43 -18.01
N ASN A 282 12.27 -2.19 -18.49
CA ASN A 282 12.54 -2.00 -19.92
C ASN A 282 12.13 -3.22 -20.77
N VAL A 283 12.46 -4.42 -20.31
CA VAL A 283 12.11 -5.68 -21.01
C VAL A 283 10.59 -5.83 -21.10
N LYS A 284 9.87 -5.56 -20.02
CA LYS A 284 8.40 -5.64 -20.00
C LYS A 284 7.74 -4.57 -20.88
N ILE A 285 8.26 -3.34 -20.85
CA ILE A 285 7.81 -2.27 -21.77
C ILE A 285 8.00 -2.73 -23.20
N ALA A 286 9.20 -3.19 -23.58
CA ALA A 286 9.49 -3.64 -24.94
C ALA A 286 8.58 -4.80 -25.39
N ALA A 287 8.24 -5.73 -24.48
CA ALA A 287 7.36 -6.86 -24.77
C ALA A 287 5.88 -6.48 -24.93
N LEU A 288 5.38 -5.54 -24.10
CA LEU A 288 3.97 -5.16 -24.07
C LEU A 288 3.64 -3.99 -25.02
N GLN A 289 4.61 -3.17 -25.40
CA GLN A 289 4.40 -1.99 -26.24
C GLN A 289 3.71 -2.31 -27.58
N PRO A 290 4.11 -3.35 -28.35
CA PRO A 290 3.45 -3.68 -29.61
C PRO A 290 2.00 -4.14 -29.40
N GLN A 291 1.74 -4.91 -28.34
CA GLN A 291 0.40 -5.39 -28.00
C GLN A 291 -0.52 -4.22 -27.61
N LEU A 292 0.00 -3.27 -26.83
CA LEU A 292 -0.71 -2.06 -26.45
C LEU A 292 -1.03 -1.18 -27.67
N GLN A 293 -0.08 -1.02 -28.60
CA GLN A 293 -0.32 -0.29 -29.85
C GLN A 293 -1.38 -0.95 -30.73
N ALA A 294 -1.35 -2.29 -30.85
CA ALA A 294 -2.37 -3.03 -31.58
C ALA A 294 -3.74 -2.86 -30.93
N ALA A 295 -3.85 -3.04 -29.61
CA ALA A 295 -5.10 -2.84 -28.88
C ALA A 295 -5.62 -1.40 -28.98
N ALA A 296 -4.74 -0.40 -28.95
CA ALA A 296 -5.12 1.01 -29.14
C ALA A 296 -5.73 1.26 -30.53
N ARG A 297 -5.14 0.68 -31.59
CA ARG A 297 -5.68 0.76 -32.95
C ARG A 297 -7.03 0.05 -33.06
N THR A 298 -7.19 -1.14 -32.46
CA THR A 298 -8.48 -1.85 -32.42
C THR A 298 -9.54 -1.04 -31.68
N CYS A 299 -9.17 -0.39 -30.58
CA CYS A 299 -10.05 0.49 -29.83
C CYS A 299 -10.47 1.72 -30.64
N ALA A 300 -9.52 2.37 -31.33
CA ALA A 300 -9.81 3.51 -32.22
C ALA A 300 -10.76 3.10 -33.34
N GLN A 301 -10.51 1.96 -33.99
CA GLN A 301 -11.37 1.41 -35.04
C GLN A 301 -12.80 1.14 -34.51
N ALA A 302 -12.93 0.44 -33.39
CA ALA A 302 -14.24 0.12 -32.82
C ALA A 302 -15.02 1.39 -32.42
N ARG A 303 -14.31 2.44 -31.96
CA ARG A 303 -14.90 3.74 -31.64
C ARG A 303 -15.41 4.45 -32.90
N ALA A 304 -14.62 4.46 -33.97
CA ALA A 304 -15.03 5.01 -35.26
C ALA A 304 -16.22 4.23 -35.86
N ASP A 305 -16.21 2.91 -35.76
CA ASP A 305 -17.29 2.04 -36.24
C ASP A 305 -18.59 2.32 -35.48
N ALA A 306 -18.53 2.42 -34.14
CA ALA A 306 -19.69 2.72 -33.31
C ALA A 306 -20.25 4.14 -33.53
N ALA A 307 -19.38 5.11 -33.85
CA ALA A 307 -19.79 6.49 -34.14
C ALA A 307 -20.71 6.62 -35.36
N LEU A 308 -20.67 5.66 -36.31
CA LEU A 308 -21.57 5.67 -37.47
C LEU A 308 -23.05 5.42 -37.12
N LEU A 309 -23.35 4.90 -35.93
CA LEU A 309 -24.70 4.52 -35.48
C LEU A 309 -25.16 5.25 -34.21
N ARG A 310 -24.37 6.21 -33.72
CA ARG A 310 -24.75 7.11 -32.62
C ARG A 310 -25.50 8.31 -33.14
#